data_AF-A0A849TIV3-F1
#
_entry.id   AF-A0A849TIV3-F1
#
_cell.length_a   1.000
_cell.length_b   1.000
_cell.length_c   1.000
_cell.angle_alpha   90.00
_cell.angle_beta   90.00
_cell.angle_gamma   90.00
#
_symmetry.space_group_name_H-M   'P 1'
#
loop_
_entity.id
_entity.type
_entity.pdbx_description
1 polymer ?
#
loop_
_entity_poly.entity_id
_entity_poly.type
_entity_poly.pdbx_seq_one_letter_code
_entity_poly.pdbx_strand_id
1 'polypeptide(L)'
;MPALHVCSLERVPSTAATTAPSHVLSLLSGISPFPATPSGVRAEDHLKMMVGDIVQPTEGHVTPTEEHVREVIEFGRRWDRDTARKQPMLIHCFAGISRSTASAFMIACALEPKRDEKELAYDMRIFSPTATPNPLFIRYADEILQRRGRMVAAIEAIGRGRDAFTGVPFQISLTR
;
A
#
# COMPACT_ATOMS: atom_id res chain seq x y z
N MET A 1 10.57 -14.35 -4.19
CA MET A 1 11.12 -12.98 -4.25
C MET A 1 10.35 -12.17 -3.23
N PRO A 2 10.93 -11.14 -2.58
CA PRO A 2 10.13 -10.27 -1.70
C PRO A 2 8.95 -9.69 -2.49
N ALA A 3 7.76 -9.72 -1.91
CA ALA A 3 6.53 -9.27 -2.55
C ALA A 3 5.66 -8.46 -1.59
N LEU A 4 5.00 -7.44 -2.13
CA LEU A 4 3.96 -6.67 -1.44
C LEU A 4 2.60 -7.22 -1.87
N HIS A 5 1.88 -7.86 -0.97
CA HIS A 5 0.52 -8.34 -1.22
C HIS A 5 -0.49 -7.26 -0.86
N VAL A 6 -1.48 -7.05 -1.72
CA VAL A 6 -2.53 -6.07 -1.52
C VAL A 6 -3.89 -6.74 -1.56
N CYS A 7 -4.76 -6.44 -0.58
CA CYS A 7 -6.13 -6.94 -0.57
C CYS A 7 -7.11 -5.97 0.11
N SER A 8 -8.40 -6.33 0.09
CA SER A 8 -9.47 -5.68 0.87
C SER A 8 -9.51 -6.20 2.30
N LEU A 9 -10.16 -5.45 3.20
CA LEU A 9 -10.29 -5.81 4.63
C LEU A 9 -10.90 -7.21 4.81
N GLU A 10 -11.94 -7.54 4.04
CA GLU A 10 -12.60 -8.86 4.08
C GLU A 10 -11.66 -10.01 3.71
N ARG A 11 -10.62 -9.75 2.91
CA ARG A 11 -9.67 -10.76 2.41
C ARG A 11 -8.44 -10.91 3.29
N VAL A 12 -8.28 -10.10 4.34
CA VAL A 12 -7.10 -10.15 5.22
C VAL A 12 -6.88 -11.54 5.82
N PRO A 13 -7.88 -12.23 6.41
CA PRO A 13 -7.66 -13.55 7.01
C PRO A 13 -7.18 -14.58 5.99
N SER A 14 -7.85 -14.67 4.84
CA SER A 14 -7.45 -15.61 3.77
C SER A 14 -6.09 -15.28 3.18
N THR A 15 -5.80 -13.99 2.95
CA THR A 15 -4.53 -13.58 2.35
C THR A 15 -3.39 -13.89 3.31
N ALA A 16 -3.51 -13.50 4.58
CA ALA A 16 -2.50 -13.76 5.60
C ALA A 16 -2.24 -15.27 5.79
N ALA A 17 -3.28 -16.10 5.77
CA ALA A 17 -3.13 -17.56 5.86
C ALA A 17 -2.34 -18.14 4.67
N THR A 18 -2.57 -17.62 3.47
CA THR A 18 -1.90 -18.11 2.25
C THR A 18 -0.48 -17.58 2.06
N THR A 19 -0.20 -16.35 2.52
CA THR A 19 1.07 -15.67 2.25
C THR A 19 2.04 -15.71 3.41
N ALA A 20 1.56 -15.99 4.63
CA ALA A 20 2.33 -15.95 5.87
C ALA A 20 3.21 -14.69 5.97
N PRO A 21 2.61 -13.49 5.96
CA PRO A 21 3.36 -12.24 5.90
C PRO A 21 4.16 -12.04 7.19
N SER A 22 5.29 -11.35 7.09
CA SER A 22 6.04 -10.90 8.27
C SER A 22 5.59 -9.53 8.76
N HIS A 23 5.05 -8.71 7.84
CA HIS A 23 4.62 -7.35 8.10
C HIS A 23 3.19 -7.13 7.59
N VAL A 24 2.42 -6.32 8.31
CA VAL A 24 1.05 -5.94 7.94
C VAL A 24 0.86 -4.44 8.04
N LEU A 25 0.35 -3.84 6.97
CA LEU A 25 -0.09 -2.44 6.94
C LEU A 25 -1.61 -2.39 6.75
N SER A 26 -2.29 -1.83 7.74
CA SER A 26 -3.74 -1.68 7.77
C SER A 26 -4.11 -0.20 7.70
N LEU A 27 -4.73 0.24 6.60
CA LEU A 27 -5.23 1.62 6.43
C LEU A 27 -6.76 1.64 6.44
N LEU A 28 -7.37 2.07 7.54
CA LEU A 28 -8.82 2.15 7.69
C LEU A 28 -9.25 3.57 8.03
N SER A 29 -10.55 3.83 7.99
CA SER A 29 -11.14 5.15 8.28
C SER A 29 -12.39 5.01 9.12
N GLY A 30 -12.70 6.06 9.91
CA GLY A 30 -13.91 6.12 10.71
C GLY A 30 -13.89 5.11 11.86
N ILE A 31 -15.00 4.42 12.06
CA ILE A 31 -15.19 3.48 13.19
C ILE A 31 -14.82 2.04 12.85
N SER A 32 -14.31 1.76 11.65
CA SER A 32 -13.94 0.39 11.27
C SER A 32 -12.83 -0.13 12.19
N PRO A 33 -13.06 -1.21 12.95
CA PRO A 33 -12.03 -1.77 13.81
C PRO A 33 -10.92 -2.35 12.95
N PHE A 34 -9.67 -2.16 13.38
CA PHE A 34 -8.55 -2.85 12.76
C PHE A 34 -8.68 -4.36 12.98
N PRO A 35 -8.31 -5.18 11.97
CA PRO A 35 -8.22 -6.61 12.18
C PRO A 35 -7.20 -6.93 13.28
N ALA A 36 -7.38 -8.10 13.90
CA ALA A 36 -6.36 -8.66 14.78
C ALA A 36 -5.05 -8.84 14.00
N THR A 37 -3.93 -8.70 14.69
CA THR A 37 -2.63 -9.02 14.10
C THR A 37 -2.60 -10.49 13.69
N PRO A 38 -2.31 -10.82 12.42
CA PRO A 38 -2.24 -12.21 11.98
C PRO A 38 -1.23 -13.03 12.79
N SER A 39 -1.52 -14.33 12.94
CA SER A 39 -0.60 -15.24 13.64
C SER A 39 0.78 -15.24 12.98
N GLY A 40 1.83 -15.17 13.80
CA GLY A 40 3.23 -15.11 13.34
C GLY A 40 3.75 -13.70 13.02
N VAL A 41 2.88 -12.69 13.00
CA VAL A 41 3.28 -11.28 12.86
C VAL A 41 3.43 -10.66 14.26
N ARG A 42 4.56 -10.00 14.52
CA ARG A 42 4.79 -9.29 15.79
C ARG A 42 3.92 -8.03 15.83
N ALA A 43 3.56 -7.55 17.02
CA ALA A 43 2.69 -6.38 17.15
C ALA A 43 3.30 -5.12 16.51
N GLU A 44 4.62 -4.95 16.64
CA GLU A 44 5.42 -3.87 16.06
C GLU A 44 5.60 -3.95 14.53
N ASP A 45 5.35 -5.12 13.95
CA ASP A 45 5.37 -5.37 12.51
C ASP A 45 3.95 -5.28 11.90
N HIS A 46 2.98 -4.79 12.68
CA HIS A 46 1.64 -4.47 12.23
C HIS A 46 1.34 -2.98 12.40
N LEU A 47 1.60 -2.18 11.36
CA LEU A 47 1.22 -0.78 11.34
C LEU A 47 -0.29 -0.63 11.09
N LYS A 48 -0.98 0.04 12.01
CA LYS A 48 -2.41 0.35 11.95
C LYS A 48 -2.60 1.85 11.86
N MET A 49 -3.12 2.32 10.73
CA MET A 49 -3.26 3.73 10.42
C MET A 49 -4.72 4.11 10.17
N MET A 50 -5.23 5.05 10.95
CA MET A 50 -6.58 5.58 10.81
C MET A 50 -6.55 6.83 9.93
N VAL A 51 -6.86 6.66 8.64
CA VAL A 51 -6.76 7.71 7.62
C VAL A 51 -7.84 7.56 6.56
N GLY A 52 -8.51 8.66 6.23
CA GLY A 52 -9.58 8.74 5.24
C GLY A 52 -9.09 8.47 3.82
N ASP A 53 -9.99 7.96 2.97
CA ASP A 53 -9.74 7.83 1.52
C ASP A 53 -10.17 9.09 0.77
N ILE A 54 -9.60 10.22 1.16
CA ILE A 54 -10.01 11.55 0.69
C ILE A 54 -8.80 12.33 0.19
N VAL A 55 -9.05 13.27 -0.71
CA VAL A 55 -8.02 14.13 -1.33
C VAL A 55 -8.18 15.60 -0.97
N GLN A 56 -9.28 15.94 -0.31
CA GLN A 56 -9.57 17.27 0.22
C GLN A 56 -10.12 17.12 1.64
N PRO A 57 -9.85 18.09 2.53
CA PRO A 57 -10.42 18.09 3.88
C PRO A 57 -11.94 17.89 3.85
N THR A 58 -12.40 16.89 4.59
CA THR A 58 -13.82 16.55 4.70
C THR A 58 -14.17 16.44 6.17
N GLU A 59 -15.24 17.11 6.60
CA GLU A 59 -15.68 17.09 7.99
C GLU A 59 -15.88 15.65 8.50
N GLY A 60 -15.44 15.39 9.73
CA GLY A 60 -15.51 14.05 10.35
C GLY A 60 -14.53 13.02 9.78
N HIS A 61 -13.64 13.39 8.87
CA HIS A 61 -12.67 12.47 8.26
C HIS A 61 -11.22 12.94 8.49
N VAL A 62 -10.34 11.97 8.77
CA VAL A 62 -8.89 12.22 8.85
C VAL A 62 -8.35 12.36 7.43
N THR A 63 -7.87 13.54 7.07
CA THR A 63 -7.26 13.76 5.75
C THR A 63 -5.83 13.22 5.76
N PRO A 64 -5.38 12.52 4.70
CA PRO A 64 -3.98 12.13 4.58
C PRO A 64 -3.03 13.34 4.72
N THR A 65 -1.97 13.16 5.48
CA THR A 65 -0.92 14.19 5.70
C THR A 65 0.44 13.64 5.31
N GLU A 66 1.43 14.52 5.25
CA GLU A 66 2.82 14.13 4.98
C GLU A 66 3.33 13.14 6.04
N GLU A 67 2.98 13.31 7.31
CA GLU A 67 3.39 12.45 8.43
C GLU A 67 2.88 11.03 8.26
N HIS A 68 1.62 10.86 7.84
CA HIS A 68 1.06 9.54 7.52
C HIS A 68 1.89 8.84 6.43
N VAL A 69 2.26 9.58 5.38
CA VAL A 69 3.02 9.02 4.27
C VAL A 69 4.46 8.69 4.68
N ARG A 70 5.10 9.53 5.51
CA ARG A 70 6.41 9.24 6.10
C ARG A 70 6.37 7.97 6.94
N GLU A 71 5.36 7.82 7.79
CA GLU A 71 5.21 6.63 8.64
C GLU A 71 5.08 5.35 7.81
N VAL A 72 4.29 5.37 6.73
CA VAL A 72 4.17 4.21 5.81
C VAL A 72 5.48 3.91 5.09
N ILE A 73 6.22 4.93 4.62
CA ILE A 73 7.53 4.74 3.95
C ILE A 73 8.53 4.13 4.94
N GLU A 74 8.63 4.67 6.15
CA GLU A 74 9.56 4.17 7.16
C GLU A 74 9.18 2.75 7.61
N PHE A 75 7.89 2.45 7.78
CA PHE A 75 7.44 1.07 7.99
C PHE A 75 7.87 0.14 6.85
N GLY A 76 7.71 0.58 5.60
CA GLY A 76 8.21 -0.12 4.41
C GLY A 76 9.71 -0.40 4.45
N ARG A 77 10.52 0.59 4.87
CA ARG A 77 11.98 0.48 4.97
C ARG A 77 12.46 -0.44 6.09
N ARG A 78 11.72 -0.54 7.19
CA ARG A 78 12.02 -1.47 8.29
C ARG A 78 11.81 -2.94 7.92
N TRP A 79 11.05 -3.21 6.87
CA TRP A 79 10.84 -4.58 6.40
C TRP A 79 12.14 -5.14 5.81
N ASP A 80 12.82 -5.98 6.60
CA ASP A 80 14.03 -6.68 6.18
C ASP A 80 13.70 -7.75 5.12
N ARG A 81 14.13 -7.46 3.88
CA ARG A 81 13.93 -8.32 2.69
C ARG A 81 15.02 -9.38 2.54
N ASP A 82 16.10 -9.32 3.32
CA ASP A 82 17.29 -10.16 3.16
C ASP A 82 17.33 -11.34 4.15
N THR A 83 16.32 -11.48 4.99
CA THR A 83 16.19 -12.63 5.89
C THR A 83 16.03 -13.95 5.10
N ALA A 84 16.51 -15.05 5.68
CA ALA A 84 16.37 -16.40 5.12
C ALA A 84 14.91 -16.81 4.83
N ARG A 85 13.94 -16.16 5.49
CA ARG A 85 12.51 -16.28 5.27
C ARG A 85 12.04 -15.03 4.52
N LYS A 86 12.09 -15.05 3.19
CA LYS A 86 11.56 -14.02 2.28
C LYS A 86 10.03 -13.88 2.40
N GLN A 87 9.54 -13.55 3.58
CA GLN A 87 8.12 -13.43 3.90
C GLN A 87 7.61 -12.09 3.37
N PRO A 88 6.43 -12.09 2.73
CA PRO A 88 5.88 -10.89 2.13
C PRO A 88 5.41 -9.87 3.18
N MET A 89 5.20 -8.65 2.73
CA MET A 89 4.37 -7.67 3.45
C MET A 89 2.94 -7.75 2.93
N LEU A 90 1.96 -7.74 3.82
CA LEU A 90 0.55 -7.61 3.49
C LEU A 90 0.09 -6.17 3.72
N ILE A 91 -0.57 -5.58 2.74
CA ILE A 91 -1.08 -4.20 2.78
C ILE A 91 -2.57 -4.25 2.46
N HIS A 92 -3.40 -3.64 3.29
CA HIS A 92 -4.82 -3.58 3.01
C HIS A 92 -5.44 -2.25 3.41
N CYS A 93 -6.57 -1.95 2.78
CA CYS A 93 -7.50 -0.95 3.26
C CYS A 93 -8.90 -1.56 3.27
N PHE A 94 -9.95 -0.75 3.34
CA PHE A 94 -11.32 -1.28 3.28
C PHE A 94 -11.57 -2.05 1.98
N ALA A 95 -11.42 -1.38 0.82
CA ALA A 95 -11.74 -1.96 -0.48
C ALA A 95 -10.55 -2.63 -1.20
N GLY A 96 -9.31 -2.38 -0.78
CA GLY A 96 -8.13 -2.87 -1.52
C GLY A 96 -7.87 -2.16 -2.85
N ILE A 97 -8.40 -0.94 -3.02
CA ILE A 97 -8.43 -0.22 -4.31
C ILE A 97 -7.57 1.05 -4.33
N SER A 98 -7.62 1.87 -3.26
CA SER A 98 -7.06 3.24 -3.27
C SER A 98 -5.91 3.44 -2.28
N ARG A 99 -6.18 3.56 -0.97
CA ARG A 99 -5.11 3.73 0.05
C ARG A 99 -4.06 2.61 0.03
N SER A 100 -4.49 1.36 -0.06
CA SER A 100 -3.58 0.21 -0.04
C SER A 100 -2.73 0.09 -1.30
N THR A 101 -3.29 0.43 -2.46
CA THR A 101 -2.55 0.42 -3.74
C THR A 101 -1.57 1.60 -3.80
N ALA A 102 -1.96 2.79 -3.31
CA ALA A 102 -1.04 3.90 -3.10
C ALA A 102 0.10 3.53 -2.16
N SER A 103 -0.23 2.89 -1.03
CA SER A 103 0.76 2.42 -0.04
C SER A 103 1.71 1.38 -0.61
N ALA A 104 1.21 0.41 -1.38
CA ALA A 104 2.06 -0.57 -2.03
C ALA A 104 2.99 0.08 -3.08
N PHE A 105 2.48 1.02 -3.87
CA PHE A 105 3.25 1.73 -4.88
C PHE A 105 4.35 2.61 -4.26
N MET A 106 4.03 3.40 -3.23
CA MET A 106 5.02 4.24 -2.54
C MET A 106 6.09 3.41 -1.84
N ILE A 107 5.73 2.28 -1.21
CA ILE A 107 6.69 1.38 -0.57
C ILE A 107 7.59 0.74 -1.64
N ALA A 108 7.04 0.27 -2.75
CA ALA A 108 7.83 -0.26 -3.85
C ALA A 108 8.82 0.80 -4.39
N CYS A 109 8.37 2.03 -4.61
CA CYS A 109 9.25 3.13 -5.01
C CYS A 109 10.33 3.44 -3.96
N ALA A 110 10.02 3.36 -2.67
CA ALA A 110 11.01 3.59 -1.62
C ALA A 110 12.07 2.47 -1.56
N LEU A 111 11.67 1.23 -1.85
CA LEU A 111 12.50 0.03 -1.75
C LEU A 111 13.27 -0.30 -3.02
N GLU A 112 12.83 0.19 -4.18
CA GLU A 112 13.47 0.00 -5.48
C GLU A 112 13.85 1.36 -6.09
N PRO A 113 14.85 2.08 -5.55
CA PRO A 113 15.08 3.46 -5.93
C PRO A 113 15.42 3.67 -7.41
N LYS A 114 15.94 2.63 -8.06
CA LYS A 114 16.37 2.62 -9.46
C LYS A 114 15.30 2.19 -10.47
N ARG A 115 14.18 1.62 -10.00
CA ARG A 115 13.10 1.16 -10.89
C ARG A 115 12.26 2.36 -11.33
N ASP A 116 11.83 2.35 -12.58
CA ASP A 116 11.00 3.41 -13.14
C ASP A 116 9.60 3.37 -12.51
N GLU A 117 9.09 4.54 -12.11
CA GLU A 117 7.81 4.64 -11.44
C GLU A 117 6.62 4.26 -12.36
N LYS A 118 6.73 4.47 -13.68
CA LYS A 118 5.69 4.08 -14.64
C LYS A 118 5.64 2.57 -14.81
N GLU A 119 6.79 1.90 -14.89
CA GLU A 119 6.84 0.43 -14.94
C GLU A 119 6.11 -0.17 -13.73
N LEU A 120 6.41 0.33 -12.52
CA LEU A 120 5.72 -0.09 -11.28
C LEU A 120 4.21 0.15 -11.34
N ALA A 121 3.77 1.31 -11.84
CA ALA A 121 2.36 1.65 -11.94
C ALA A 121 1.63 0.75 -12.95
N TYR A 122 2.24 0.48 -14.11
CA TYR A 122 1.68 -0.41 -15.13
C TYR A 122 1.59 -1.84 -14.64
N ASP A 123 2.63 -2.37 -13.99
CA ASP A 123 2.60 -3.71 -13.40
C ASP A 123 1.48 -3.82 -12.36
N MET A 124 1.36 -2.83 -11.48
CA MET A 124 0.24 -2.78 -10.52
C MET A 124 -1.11 -2.80 -11.22
N ARG A 125 -1.31 -2.05 -12.31
CA ARG A 125 -2.55 -2.04 -13.09
C ARG A 125 -2.82 -3.40 -13.75
N ILE A 126 -1.81 -4.08 -14.27
CA ILE A 126 -1.94 -5.41 -14.88
C ILE A 126 -2.42 -6.42 -13.83
N PHE A 127 -1.81 -6.43 -12.65
CA PHE A 127 -2.18 -7.36 -11.58
C PHE A 127 -3.45 -6.94 -10.82
N SER A 128 -3.79 -5.65 -10.86
CA SER A 128 -5.00 -5.09 -10.25
C SER A 128 -5.70 -4.11 -11.20
N PRO A 129 -6.61 -4.61 -12.04
CA PRO A 129 -7.37 -3.75 -12.94
C PRO A 129 -8.25 -2.72 -12.23
N THR A 130 -8.50 -2.88 -10.93
CA THR A 130 -9.29 -1.96 -10.10
C THR A 130 -8.42 -0.91 -9.39
N ALA A 131 -7.09 -1.08 -9.34
CA ALA A 131 -6.21 -0.16 -8.60
C ALA A 131 -6.46 1.30 -8.98
N THR A 132 -6.76 2.14 -8.01
CA THR A 132 -6.96 3.58 -8.21
C THR A 132 -6.26 4.29 -7.06
N PRO A 133 -4.92 4.35 -7.07
CA PRO A 133 -4.15 4.87 -5.95
C PRO A 133 -4.59 6.28 -5.54
N ASN A 134 -4.72 6.51 -4.23
CA ASN A 134 -5.08 7.81 -3.69
C ASN A 134 -4.04 8.88 -4.10
N PRO A 135 -4.40 9.90 -4.89
CA PRO A 135 -3.42 10.84 -5.45
C PRO A 135 -2.78 11.74 -4.40
N LEU A 136 -3.43 11.98 -3.25
CA LEU A 136 -2.87 12.79 -2.17
C LEU A 136 -1.72 12.05 -1.47
N PHE A 137 -1.85 10.75 -1.24
CA PHE A 137 -0.75 9.90 -0.78
C PHE A 137 0.43 9.94 -1.76
N ILE A 138 0.13 9.80 -3.06
CA ILE A 138 1.15 9.77 -4.12
C ILE A 138 1.92 11.10 -4.19
N ARG A 139 1.21 12.23 -4.06
CA ARG A 139 1.84 13.56 -4.06
C ARG A 139 2.84 13.71 -2.91
N TYR A 140 2.43 13.41 -1.67
CA TYR A 140 3.35 13.47 -0.54
C TYR A 140 4.52 12.49 -0.69
N ALA A 141 4.26 11.28 -1.18
CA ALA A 141 5.31 10.29 -1.37
C ALA A 141 6.34 10.73 -2.41
N ASP A 142 5.88 11.36 -3.50
CA ASP A 142 6.75 11.94 -4.53
C ASP A 142 7.68 13.00 -3.95
N GLU A 143 7.14 13.91 -3.14
CA GLU A 143 7.88 14.97 -2.45
C GLU A 143 8.89 14.37 -1.45
N ILE A 144 8.46 13.45 -0.58
CA ILE A 144 9.30 12.80 0.44
C ILE A 144 10.45 12.01 -0.19
N LEU A 145 10.17 11.25 -1.25
CA LEU A 145 11.15 10.43 -1.95
C LEU A 145 11.92 11.21 -3.03
N GLN A 146 11.67 12.51 -3.17
CA GLN A 146 12.31 13.41 -4.12
C GLN A 146 12.24 12.92 -5.58
N ARG A 147 11.07 12.40 -5.97
CA ARG A 147 10.83 11.82 -7.30
C ARG A 147 10.51 12.86 -8.37
N ARG A 148 10.35 14.13 -8.00
CA ARG A 148 10.21 15.28 -8.91
C ARG A 148 9.05 15.13 -9.89
N GLY A 149 7.90 14.72 -9.37
CA GLY A 149 6.65 14.51 -10.08
C GLY A 149 6.52 13.16 -10.80
N ARG A 150 7.56 12.31 -10.81
CA ARG A 150 7.52 11.04 -11.56
C ARG A 150 6.53 10.03 -10.99
N MET A 151 6.33 9.98 -9.67
CA MET A 151 5.33 9.10 -9.06
C MET A 151 3.92 9.58 -9.40
N VAL A 152 3.68 10.90 -9.34
CA VAL A 152 2.40 11.50 -9.73
C VAL A 152 2.10 11.19 -11.20
N ALA A 153 3.03 11.48 -12.10
CA ALA A 153 2.88 11.23 -13.53
C ALA A 153 2.65 9.74 -13.86
N ALA A 154 3.26 8.82 -13.10
CA ALA A 154 3.04 7.39 -13.27
C ALA A 154 1.62 6.94 -12.92
N ILE A 155 1.08 7.44 -11.80
CA ILE A 155 -0.30 7.12 -11.40
C ILE A 155 -1.33 7.79 -12.31
N GLU A 156 -1.07 9.02 -12.76
CA GLU A 156 -1.91 9.68 -13.75
C GLU A 156 -1.95 8.91 -15.08
N ALA A 157 -0.81 8.37 -15.53
CA ALA A 157 -0.72 7.60 -16.77
C ALA A 157 -1.56 6.32 -16.78
N ILE A 158 -1.71 5.63 -15.64
CA ILE A 158 -2.56 4.44 -15.52
C ILE A 158 -4.04 4.76 -15.26
N GLY A 159 -4.36 6.03 -14.99
CA GLY A 159 -5.71 6.55 -14.80
C GLY A 159 -6.54 5.87 -13.70
N ARG A 160 -7.84 6.14 -13.72
CA ARG A 160 -8.83 5.48 -12.86
C ARG A 160 -8.98 4.00 -13.27
N GLY A 161 -9.00 3.11 -12.28
CA GLY A 161 -9.22 1.68 -12.52
C GLY A 161 -10.67 1.34 -12.86
N ARG A 162 -10.90 0.05 -13.16
CA ARG A 162 -12.27 -0.47 -13.36
C ARG A 162 -13.10 -0.29 -12.10
N ASP A 163 -14.38 0.02 -12.27
CA ASP A 163 -15.33 0.10 -11.17
C ASP A 163 -15.44 -1.25 -10.44
N ALA A 164 -15.35 -1.20 -9.11
CA ALA A 164 -15.52 -2.35 -8.23
C ALA A 164 -15.81 -1.91 -6.81
N PHE A 165 -16.53 -2.75 -6.06
CA PHE A 165 -16.73 -2.56 -4.62
C PHE A 165 -15.48 -2.94 -3.83
N THR A 166 -14.81 -4.03 -4.22
CA THR A 166 -13.54 -4.49 -3.64
C THR A 166 -12.58 -4.94 -4.75
N GLY A 167 -11.29 -4.76 -4.50
CA GLY A 167 -10.22 -5.20 -5.38
C GLY A 167 -9.95 -6.70 -5.21
N VAL A 168 -9.57 -7.36 -6.30
CA VAL A 168 -9.05 -8.74 -6.25
C VAL A 168 -7.66 -8.70 -5.61
N PRO A 169 -7.33 -9.60 -4.65
CA PRO A 169 -5.99 -9.67 -4.08
C PRO A 169 -4.93 -9.85 -5.15
N PHE A 170 -3.83 -9.11 -5.02
CA PHE A 170 -2.72 -9.16 -5.97
C PHE A 170 -1.39 -8.96 -5.24
N GLN A 171 -0.29 -9.07 -5.99
CA GLN A 171 1.04 -8.81 -5.46
C GLN A 171 1.87 -7.95 -6.41
N ILE A 172 2.75 -7.12 -5.84
CA ILE A 172 3.83 -6.45 -6.55
C ILE A 172 5.12 -7.20 -6.20
N SER A 173 5.79 -7.71 -7.23
CA SER A 173 7.11 -8.35 -7.07
C SER A 173 8.19 -7.29 -7.02
N LEU A 174 9.10 -7.42 -6.05
CA LEU A 174 10.28 -6.58 -5.93
C LEU A 174 11.53 -7.36 -6.38
N THR A 175 12.46 -6.67 -7.01
CA THR A 175 13.82 -7.14 -7.25
C THR A 175 14.54 -7.32 -5.92
N ARG A 176 15.48 -8.27 -5.88
CA ARG A 176 16.34 -8.48 -4.71
C ARG A 176 17.24 -7.28 -4.49
#